data_AF-A0AAX2FNR1-F1
#
_entry.id   AF-A0AAX2FNR1-F1
#
_cell.length_a   1.000
_cell.length_b   1.000
_cell.length_c   1.000
_cell.angle_alpha   90.00
_cell.angle_beta   90.00
_cell.angle_gamma   90.00
#
_symmetry.space_group_name_H-M   'P 1'
#
loop_
_entity.id
_entity.type
_entity.pdbx_description
1 polymer ?
#
loop_
_entity_poly.entity_id
_entity_poly.type
_entity_poly.pdbx_seq_one_letter_code
_entity_poly.pdbx_strand_id
1 'polypeptide(L)'
;MNEQVKANLLNLLKLDLGITHNLRDAYFNNLLVSSQNEIERTGIVLNFESIDDQMLTVDYAAWSYRNRQEDTPLSRNLQFRINNRVIKKAGITNAIT
;
A
#
# COMPACT_ATOMS: atom_id res chain seq x y z
N MET A 1 7.34 7.70 3.07
CA MET A 1 6.85 8.55 1.95
C MET A 1 7.11 10.03 2.23
N ASN A 2 7.23 10.90 1.20
CA ASN A 2 7.29 12.35 1.39
C ASN A 2 5.88 12.99 1.38
N GLU A 3 5.75 14.26 1.76
CA GLU A 3 4.44 14.93 1.89
C GLU A 3 3.67 15.05 0.57
N GLN A 4 4.37 15.32 -0.55
CA GLN A 4 3.72 15.43 -1.87
C GLN A 4 3.14 14.08 -2.32
N VAL A 5 3.90 13.00 -2.15
CA VAL A 5 3.44 11.64 -2.43
C VAL A 5 2.25 11.32 -1.53
N LYS A 6 2.33 11.61 -0.22
CA LYS A 6 1.24 11.35 0.72
C LYS A 6 -0.06 12.05 0.29
N ALA A 7 0.01 13.32 -0.13
CA ALA A 7 -1.14 14.05 -0.66
C ALA A 7 -1.71 13.40 -1.93
N ASN A 8 -0.84 12.95 -2.84
CA ASN A 8 -1.27 12.23 -4.05
C ASN A 8 -1.97 10.90 -3.70
N LEU A 9 -1.39 10.08 -2.81
CA LEU A 9 -1.97 8.81 -2.38
C LEU A 9 -3.30 9.01 -1.67
N LEU A 10 -3.43 10.06 -0.86
CA LEU A 10 -4.69 10.42 -0.21
C LEU A 10 -5.78 10.71 -1.24
N ASN A 11 -5.47 11.48 -2.29
CA ASN A 11 -6.42 11.76 -3.36
C ASN A 11 -6.83 10.48 -4.10
N LEU A 12 -5.87 9.61 -4.44
CA LEU A 12 -6.14 8.32 -5.09
C LEU A 12 -7.02 7.41 -4.23
N LEU A 13 -6.70 7.30 -2.94
CA LEU A 13 -7.50 6.53 -1.99
C LEU A 13 -8.92 7.05 -1.87
N LYS A 14 -9.09 8.37 -1.79
CA LYS A 14 -10.42 9.00 -1.72
C LYS A 14 -11.23 8.78 -3.00
N LEU A 15 -10.58 8.83 -4.17
CA LEU A 15 -11.20 8.47 -5.44
C LEU A 15 -11.64 6.99 -5.46
N ASP A 16 -10.79 6.06 -5.04
CA ASP A 16 -11.12 4.62 -4.98
C ASP A 16 -12.26 4.31 -4.00
N LEU A 17 -12.34 5.04 -2.89
CA LEU A 17 -13.41 4.91 -1.91
C LEU A 17 -14.69 5.70 -2.26
N GLY A 18 -14.67 6.53 -3.30
CA GLY A 18 -15.78 7.41 -3.67
C GLY A 18 -16.07 8.53 -2.66
N ILE A 19 -15.06 8.98 -1.93
CA ILE A 19 -15.18 10.00 -0.86
C ILE A 19 -14.71 11.36 -1.37
N THR A 20 -15.60 12.35 -1.33
CA THR A 20 -15.30 13.71 -1.85
C THR A 20 -15.01 14.74 -0.74
N HIS A 21 -15.35 14.45 0.52
CA HIS A 21 -15.16 15.36 1.65
C HIS A 21 -13.83 15.13 2.37
N ASN A 22 -13.40 16.10 3.19
CA ASN A 22 -12.10 16.06 3.88
C ASN A 22 -12.18 15.67 5.36
N LEU A 23 -13.36 15.35 5.88
CA LEU A 23 -13.59 15.07 7.31
C LEU A 23 -12.76 13.91 7.88
N ARG A 24 -12.30 12.98 7.03
CA ARG A 24 -11.56 11.78 7.43
C ARG A 24 -10.12 11.77 6.94
N ASP A 25 -9.61 12.90 6.45
CA ASP A 25 -8.27 12.94 5.83
C ASP A 25 -7.17 12.60 6.83
N ALA A 26 -7.30 13.03 8.09
CA ALA A 26 -6.37 12.64 9.15
C ALA A 26 -6.33 11.11 9.35
N TYR A 27 -7.50 10.48 9.34
CA TYR A 27 -7.61 9.02 9.44
C TYR A 27 -7.02 8.32 8.23
N PHE A 28 -7.31 8.78 7.01
CA PHE A 28 -6.78 8.17 5.78
C PHE A 28 -5.27 8.33 5.64
N ASN A 29 -4.71 9.46 6.09
CA ASN A 29 -3.26 9.62 6.17
C ASN A 29 -2.62 8.56 7.09
N ASN A 30 -3.19 8.36 8.29
CA ASN A 30 -2.70 7.33 9.20
C ASN A 30 -2.88 5.92 8.61
N LEU A 31 -3.97 5.68 7.90
CA LEU A 31 -4.21 4.41 7.23
C LEU A 31 -3.16 4.12 6.16
N LEU A 32 -2.83 5.11 5.31
CA LEU A 32 -1.78 4.96 4.29
C LEU A 32 -0.41 4.66 4.90
N VAL A 33 -0.06 5.33 5.99
CA VAL A 33 1.19 5.05 6.73
C VAL A 33 1.16 3.65 7.34
N SER A 34 0.03 3.25 7.93
CA SER A 34 -0.14 1.88 8.44
C SER A 34 0.01 0.84 7.33
N SER A 35 -0.60 1.06 6.16
CA SER A 35 -0.50 0.17 5.01
C SER A 35 0.93 0.06 4.48
N GLN A 36 1.65 1.17 4.40
CA GLN A 36 3.08 1.16 4.07
C GLN A 36 3.85 0.26 5.05
N ASN A 37 3.65 0.46 6.36
CA ASN A 37 4.35 -0.30 7.40
C ASN A 37 4.03 -1.80 7.35
N GLU A 38 2.77 -2.19 7.13
CA GLU A 38 2.39 -3.60 7.01
C GLU A 38 3.05 -4.26 5.79
N ILE A 39 3.09 -3.57 4.64
CA ILE A 39 3.76 -4.08 3.43
C ILE A 39 5.27 -4.21 3.68
N GLU A 40 5.90 -3.23 4.33
CA GLU A 40 7.34 -3.27 4.59
C GLU A 40 7.72 -4.38 5.59
N ARG A 41 6.84 -4.72 6.54
CA ARG A 41 7.03 -5.86 7.46
C ARG A 41 7.13 -7.21 6.75
N THR A 42 6.60 -7.34 5.53
CA THR A 42 6.76 -8.58 4.74
C THR A 42 8.17 -8.71 4.13
N GLY A 43 9.07 -7.76 4.37
CA GLY A 43 10.44 -7.74 3.85
C GLY A 43 10.63 -6.97 2.53
N ILE A 44 9.58 -6.30 2.06
CA ILE A 44 9.62 -5.41 0.88
C ILE A 44 10.11 -4.03 1.32
N VAL A 45 10.84 -3.35 0.44
CA VAL A 45 11.11 -1.91 0.59
C VAL A 45 10.34 -1.21 -0.53
N LEU A 46 9.43 -0.32 -0.17
CA LEU A 46 8.61 0.41 -1.14
C LEU A 46 9.40 1.59 -1.71
N ASN A 47 9.48 1.69 -3.04
CA ASN A 47 10.01 2.86 -3.71
C ASN A 47 8.87 3.75 -4.19
N PHE A 48 8.63 4.85 -3.49
CA PHE A 48 7.56 5.79 -3.83
C PHE A 48 7.84 6.66 -5.08
N GLU A 49 8.99 6.51 -5.74
CA GLU A 49 9.17 7.01 -7.11
C GLU A 49 8.43 6.12 -8.14
N SER A 50 8.18 4.85 -7.80
CA SER A 50 7.43 3.92 -8.63
C SER A 50 5.93 4.06 -8.42
N ILE A 51 5.19 4.26 -9.51
CA ILE A 51 3.72 4.29 -9.51
C ILE A 51 3.15 2.95 -9.01
N ASP A 52 3.82 1.82 -9.30
CA ASP A 52 3.34 0.51 -8.88
C ASP A 52 3.30 0.33 -7.36
N ASP A 53 4.25 0.94 -6.65
CA ASP A 53 4.37 0.88 -5.19
C ASP A 53 3.45 1.90 -4.52
N GLN A 54 3.25 3.05 -5.16
CA GLN A 54 2.19 4.01 -4.80
C GLN A 54 0.81 3.34 -4.86
N MET A 55 0.48 2.71 -6.00
CA MET A 55 -0.80 2.01 -6.17
C MET A 55 -0.94 0.83 -5.23
N LEU A 56 0.12 0.04 -5.01
CA LEU A 56 0.07 -1.06 -4.03
C LEU A 56 -0.31 -0.58 -2.63
N THR A 57 0.25 0.56 -2.20
CA THR A 57 -0.06 1.16 -0.89
C THR A 57 -1.51 1.61 -0.82
N VAL A 58 -2.02 2.26 -1.88
CA VAL A 58 -3.42 2.71 -1.96
C VAL A 58 -4.39 1.54 -1.96
N ASP A 59 -4.13 0.51 -2.77
CA ASP A 59 -4.99 -0.67 -2.87
C ASP A 59 -5.04 -1.44 -1.54
N TYR A 60 -3.91 -1.55 -0.85
CA TYR A 60 -3.85 -2.13 0.49
C TYR A 60 -4.68 -1.31 1.48
N ALA A 61 -4.50 0.01 1.51
CA ALA A 61 -5.26 0.90 2.40
C ALA A 61 -6.77 0.82 2.14
N ALA A 62 -7.18 0.81 0.87
CA ALA A 62 -8.58 0.68 0.49
C ALA A 62 -9.16 -0.68 0.90
N TRP A 63 -8.40 -1.76 0.71
CA TRP A 63 -8.80 -3.09 1.16
C TRP A 63 -8.95 -3.17 2.68
N SER A 64 -7.96 -2.66 3.44
CA SER A 64 -8.02 -2.62 4.91
C SER A 64 -9.19 -1.79 5.41
N TYR A 65 -9.51 -0.66 4.77
CA TYR A 65 -10.66 0.16 5.14
C TYR A 65 -11.99 -0.59 4.96
N ARG A 66 -12.15 -1.30 3.84
CA ARG A 66 -13.36 -2.05 3.51
C ARG A 66 -13.55 -3.26 4.42
N ASN A 67 -12.46 -3.94 4.81
CA ASN A 67 -12.50 -5.22 5.55
C ASN A 67 -12.17 -5.07 7.04
N ARG A 68 -12.15 -3.84 7.58
CA ARG A 68 -11.71 -3.55 8.97
C ARG A 68 -12.47 -4.28 10.08
N GLN A 69 -13.69 -4.76 9.80
CA GLN A 69 -14.56 -5.41 10.80
C GLN A 69 -14.56 -6.93 10.68
N GLU A 70 -14.00 -7.46 9.60
CA GLU A 70 -14.02 -8.88 9.30
C GLU A 70 -12.63 -9.45 9.50
N ASP A 71 -12.55 -10.65 10.09
CA ASP A 71 -11.32 -11.43 10.15
C ASP A 71 -11.09 -12.15 8.82
N THR A 72 -11.02 -11.39 7.74
CA THR A 72 -10.78 -11.91 6.40
C THR A 72 -9.31 -11.80 6.03
N PRO A 73 -8.74 -12.82 5.38
CA PRO A 73 -7.38 -12.74 4.88
C PRO A 73 -7.28 -11.68 3.78
N LEU A 74 -6.09 -11.08 3.63
CA LEU A 74 -5.78 -10.14 2.56
C LEU A 74 -6.22 -10.69 1.19
N SER A 75 -6.70 -9.84 0.28
CA SER A 75 -7.11 -10.31 -1.05
C SER A 75 -5.97 -11.04 -1.76
N ARG A 76 -6.29 -12.12 -2.48
CA ARG A 76 -5.29 -12.96 -3.15
C ARG A 76 -4.45 -12.17 -4.16
N ASN A 77 -5.04 -11.17 -4.81
CA ASN A 77 -4.33 -10.28 -5.72
C ASN A 77 -3.23 -9.48 -5.00
N LEU A 78 -3.55 -8.87 -3.85
CA LEU A 78 -2.58 -8.12 -3.05
C LEU A 78 -1.48 -9.04 -2.53
N GLN A 79 -1.84 -10.23 -2.03
CA GLN A 79 -0.86 -11.23 -1.63
C GLN A 79 0.13 -11.57 -2.76
N PHE A 80 -0.36 -11.82 -3.98
CA PHE A 80 0.51 -12.10 -5.13
C PHE A 80 1.41 -10.92 -5.48
N ARG A 81 0.89 -9.68 -5.47
CA ARG A 81 1.69 -8.48 -5.77
C ARG A 81 2.80 -8.24 -4.75
N ILE A 82 2.54 -8.56 -3.49
CA ILE A 82 3.54 -8.52 -2.40
C ILE A 82 4.56 -9.65 -2.61
N ASN A 83 4.11 -10.89 -2.75
CA ASN A 83 5.00 -12.06 -2.92
C ASN A 83 5.92 -11.93 -4.14
N ASN A 84 5.41 -11.45 -5.28
CA ASN A 84 6.21 -11.24 -6.48
C ASN A 84 7.37 -10.25 -6.24
N ARG A 85 7.16 -9.22 -5.41
CA ARG A 85 8.20 -8.26 -5.05
C ARG A 85 9.25 -8.87 -4.11
N VAL A 86 8.81 -9.66 -3.13
CA VAL A 86 9.71 -10.41 -2.23
C VAL A 86 10.62 -11.34 -3.04
N ILE A 87 10.04 -12.11 -3.97
CA ILE A 87 10.79 -13.03 -4.84
C ILE A 87 11.77 -12.26 -5.73
N LYS A 88 11.32 -11.16 -6.36
CA LYS A 88 12.19 -10.32 -7.21
C LYS A 88 13.40 -9.80 -6.43
N LYS A 89 13.20 -9.34 -5.19
CA LYS A 89 14.29 -8.88 -4.31
C LYS A 89 15.27 -10.01 -3.99
N ALA A 90 14.77 -11.18 -3.62
CA ALA A 90 15.61 -12.35 -3.30
C ALA A 90 16.39 -12.86 -4.52
N GLY A 91 15.79 -12.83 -5.72
CA GLY A 91 16.46 -13.23 -6.97
C GLY A 91 17.62 -12.32 -7.34
N ILE A 92 17.52 -11.01 -7.09
CA ILE A 92 18.62 -10.06 -7.36
C ILE A 92 19.83 -10.34 -6.48
N THR A 93 19.64 -10.62 -5.18
CA THR A 93 20.75 -10.90 -4.25
C THR A 93 21.58 -12.10 -4.67
N ASN A 94 20.95 -13.14 -5.23
CA ASN A 94 21.62 -14.38 -5.64
C ASN A 94 22.23 -14.33 -7.05
N ALA A 95 21.95 -13.31 -7.85
CA ALA A 95 22.43 -13.19 -9.22
C ALA A 95 23.80 -12.48 -9.34
N ILE A 96 24.35 -12.00 -8.22
CA ILE A 96 25.61 -11.22 -8.18
C ILE A 96 26.78 -12.02 -7.56
N THR A 97 26.72 -13.35 -7.59
CA THR A 97 27.83 -14.23 -7.17
C THR A 97 28.41 -14.96 -8.38
#